data_AF-A0A3N5G4D2-F1
#
_entry.id   AF-A0A3N5G4D2-F1
#
_cell.length_a   1.000
_cell.length_b   1.000
_cell.length_c   1.000
_cell.angle_alpha   90.00
_cell.angle_beta   90.00
_cell.angle_gamma   90.00
#
_symmetry.space_group_name_H-M   'P 1'
#
loop_
_entity.id
_entity.type
_entity.pdbx_description
1 polymer ?
#
loop_
_entity_poly.entity_id
_entity_poly.type
_entity_poly.pdbx_seq_one_letter_code
_entity_poly.pdbx_strand_id
1 'polypeptide(L)'
;MLGRVVGALAGTAMAVAAACLLLSLALIGVAVVMRYAFNAAPVWVDEVVGFTLVAVVMLAAAQALRRGEHIGVDLLVGRLGPAGRRWAQGWAAVATGAVAVMLIVNG
;
A
#
# COMPACT_ATOMS: atom_id res chain seq x y z
N MET A 1 -5.39 9.93 -31.89
CA MET A 1 -5.08 11.05 -30.97
C MET A 1 -5.62 10.84 -29.55
N LEU A 2 -6.88 10.39 -29.35
CA LEU A 2 -7.44 10.11 -28.02
C LEU A 2 -6.58 9.19 -27.13
N GLY A 3 -6.00 8.12 -27.68
CA GLY A 3 -5.19 7.17 -26.90
C GLY A 3 -3.92 7.76 -26.27
N ARG A 4 -3.32 8.80 -26.87
CA ARG A 4 -2.13 9.48 -26.29
C ARG A 4 -2.53 10.42 -25.16
N VAL A 5 -3.66 11.12 -25.28
CA VAL A 5 -4.20 11.99 -24.23
C VAL A 5 -4.62 11.17 -23.02
N VAL A 6 -5.36 10.08 -23.23
CA VAL A 6 -5.73 9.14 -22.17
C VAL A 6 -4.49 8.51 -21.52
N GLY A 7 -3.46 8.18 -22.30
CA GLY A 7 -2.20 7.68 -21.77
C GLY A 7 -1.43 8.69 -20.91
N ALA A 8 -1.39 9.97 -21.32
CA ALA A 8 -0.74 11.03 -20.55
C ALA A 8 -1.49 11.32 -19.24
N LEU A 9 -2.82 11.41 -19.28
CA LEU A 9 -3.67 11.63 -18.10
C LEU A 9 -3.59 10.46 -17.10
N ALA A 10 -3.60 9.22 -17.59
CA ALA A 10 -3.43 8.07 -16.73
C ALA A 10 -2.02 8.03 -16.11
N GLY A 11 -1.00 8.49 -16.84
CA GLY A 11 0.38 8.55 -16.35
C GLY A 11 0.56 9.58 -15.25
N THR A 12 -0.01 10.78 -15.41
CA THR A 12 0.02 11.81 -14.36
C THR A 12 -0.80 11.38 -13.14
N ALA A 13 -1.98 10.77 -13.34
CA ALA A 13 -2.78 10.21 -12.25
C ALA A 13 -2.01 9.15 -11.44
N MET A 14 -1.27 8.28 -12.11
CA MET A 14 -0.44 7.27 -11.44
C MET A 14 0.73 7.89 -10.67
N ALA A 15 1.36 8.95 -11.18
CA ALA A 15 2.40 9.67 -10.45
C ALA A 15 1.86 10.33 -9.18
N VAL A 16 0.66 10.92 -9.25
CA VAL A 16 -0.03 11.49 -8.08
C VAL A 16 -0.39 10.39 -7.08
N ALA A 17 -0.92 9.26 -7.54
CA ALA A 17 -1.23 8.12 -6.69
C ALA A 17 0.02 7.58 -5.95
N ALA A 18 1.16 7.49 -6.65
CA ALA A 18 2.42 7.08 -6.03
C ALA A 18 2.90 8.07 -4.96
N ALA A 19 2.79 9.38 -5.21
CA ALA A 19 3.14 10.41 -4.23
C ALA A 19 2.23 10.35 -2.99
N CYS A 20 0.93 10.19 -3.18
CA CYS A 20 -0.04 10.01 -2.10
C CYS A 20 0.25 8.74 -1.28
N LEU A 21 0.64 7.63 -1.91
CA LEU A 21 1.05 6.41 -1.21
C LEU A 21 2.28 6.63 -0.31
N LEU A 22 3.30 7.30 -0.84
CA LEU A 22 4.51 7.62 -0.06
C LEU A 22 4.18 8.55 1.11
N LEU A 23 3.28 9.51 0.91
CA LEU A 23 2.78 10.37 1.97
C LEU A 23 2.04 9.56 3.05
N SER A 24 1.13 8.66 2.66
CA SER A 24 0.44 7.77 3.60
C SER A 24 1.42 6.91 4.39
N LEU A 25 2.44 6.34 3.74
CA LEU A 25 3.49 5.57 4.40
C LEU A 25 4.25 6.41 5.45
N ALA A 26 4.63 7.63 5.10
CA ALA A 26 5.31 8.54 6.02
C ALA A 26 4.41 8.91 7.21
N LEU A 27 3.14 9.21 6.97
CA LEU A 27 2.15 9.54 8.00
C LEU A 27 1.94 8.38 8.97
N ILE A 28 1.78 7.15 8.46
CA ILE A 28 1.69 5.95 9.30
C ILE A 28 2.97 5.78 10.10
N GLY A 29 4.15 5.97 9.50
CA GLY A 29 5.43 5.89 10.19
C GLY A 29 5.53 6.87 11.36
N VAL A 30 5.12 8.12 11.15
CA VAL A 30 5.07 9.14 12.21
C VAL A 30 4.05 8.76 13.29
N ALA A 31 2.86 8.28 12.90
CA ALA A 31 1.84 7.87 13.87
C ALA A 31 2.31 6.68 14.72
N VAL A 32 3.02 5.72 14.13
CA VAL A 32 3.65 4.58 14.82
C VAL A 32 4.70 5.08 15.82
N VAL A 33 5.63 5.95 15.39
CA VAL A 33 6.64 6.53 16.28
C VAL A 33 5.98 7.30 17.42
N MET A 34 4.98 8.13 17.14
CA MET A 34 4.25 8.88 18.16
C MET A 34 3.49 7.96 19.13
N ARG A 35 2.89 6.88 18.62
CA ARG A 35 2.15 5.91 19.43
C ARG A 35 3.07 5.14 20.37
N TYR A 36 4.25 4.74 19.93
CA TYR A 36 5.17 3.91 20.73
C TYR A 36 6.18 4.72 21.54
N ALA A 37 6.62 5.89 21.08
CA ALA A 37 7.60 6.73 21.78
C ALA A 37 6.95 7.80 22.68
N PHE A 38 5.79 8.32 22.29
CA PHE A 38 5.11 9.41 23.01
C PHE A 38 3.76 8.98 23.62
N ASN A 39 3.37 7.70 23.48
CA ASN A 39 2.12 7.13 23.98
C ASN A 39 0.86 7.92 23.57
N ALA A 40 0.95 8.69 22.47
CA ALA A 40 -0.09 9.59 22.01
C ALA A 40 -0.21 9.44 20.49
N ALA A 41 -1.15 8.62 20.05
CA ALA A 41 -1.44 8.43 18.63
C ALA A 41 -2.37 9.53 18.12
N PRO A 42 -1.98 10.31 17.09
CA PRO A 42 -2.88 11.31 16.52
C PRO A 42 -4.01 10.64 15.72
N VAL A 43 -5.25 10.72 16.22
CA VAL A 43 -6.43 10.05 15.63
C VAL A 43 -6.72 10.51 14.19
N TRP A 44 -6.38 11.75 13.87
CA TRP A 44 -6.59 12.34 12.53
C TRP A 44 -5.77 11.66 11.43
N VAL A 45 -4.66 11.00 11.76
CA VAL A 45 -3.81 10.35 10.75
C VAL A 45 -4.54 9.18 10.09
N ASP A 46 -5.34 8.44 10.85
CA ASP A 46 -6.07 7.26 10.34
C ASP A 46 -7.09 7.66 9.26
N GLU A 47 -7.86 8.73 9.52
CA GLU A 47 -8.83 9.26 8.57
C GLU A 47 -8.15 9.80 7.30
N VAL A 48 -7.08 10.58 7.45
CA VAL A 48 -6.34 11.16 6.32
C VAL A 48 -5.72 10.06 5.45
N VAL A 49 -5.12 9.05 6.07
CA VAL A 49 -4.54 7.90 5.36
C VAL A 49 -5.64 7.10 4.67
N GLY A 50 -6.78 6.88 5.33
CA GLY A 50 -7.92 6.17 4.75
C GLY A 50 -8.44 6.83 3.47
N PHE A 51 -8.74 8.13 3.52
CA PHE A 51 -9.21 8.85 2.33
C PHE A 51 -8.14 8.94 1.22
N THR A 52 -6.88 9.12 1.61
CA THR A 52 -5.76 9.18 0.65
C THR A 52 -5.60 7.85 -0.07
N LEU A 53 -5.71 6.71 0.63
CA LEU A 53 -5.65 5.38 0.03
C LEU A 53 -6.80 5.15 -0.96
N VAL A 54 -8.03 5.56 -0.64
CA VAL A 54 -9.15 5.48 -1.58
C VAL A 54 -8.86 6.29 -2.85
N ALA A 55 -8.35 7.51 -2.71
CA ALA A 55 -7.98 8.36 -3.84
C ALA A 55 -6.88 7.70 -4.70
N VAL A 56 -5.85 7.13 -4.06
CA VAL A 56 -4.79 6.37 -4.75
C VAL A 56 -5.37 5.23 -5.57
N VAL A 57 -6.24 4.40 -5.00
CA VAL A 57 -6.82 3.24 -5.69
C VAL A 57 -7.62 3.69 -6.91
N MET A 58 -8.44 4.72 -6.77
CA MET A 58 -9.23 5.28 -7.88
C MET A 58 -8.33 5.85 -8.99
N LEU A 59 -7.27 6.59 -8.63
CA LEU A 59 -6.32 7.17 -9.58
C LEU A 59 -5.47 6.10 -10.28
N ALA A 60 -5.08 5.05 -9.58
CA ALA A 60 -4.27 3.96 -10.11
C ALA A 60 -5.08 3.01 -11.01
N ALA A 61 -6.39 2.86 -10.79
CA ALA A 61 -7.25 1.92 -11.51
C ALA A 61 -7.22 2.11 -13.05
N ALA A 62 -7.26 3.36 -13.51
CA ALA A 62 -7.25 3.67 -14.95
C ALA A 62 -5.92 3.23 -15.62
N GLN A 63 -4.78 3.44 -14.96
CA GLN A 63 -3.50 3.01 -15.50
C GLN A 63 -3.28 1.49 -15.35
N ALA A 64 -3.72 0.90 -14.25
CA ALA A 64 -3.66 -0.55 -14.03
C ALA A 64 -4.47 -1.32 -15.10
N LEU A 65 -5.66 -0.82 -15.45
CA LEU A 65 -6.48 -1.39 -16.51
C LEU A 65 -5.82 -1.23 -17.90
N ARG A 66 -5.19 -0.07 -18.16
CA ARG A 66 -4.49 0.18 -19.43
C ARG A 66 -3.24 -0.67 -19.63
N ARG A 67 -2.49 -0.93 -18.55
CA ARG A 67 -1.30 -1.78 -18.59
C ARG A 67 -1.64 -3.27 -18.51
N GLY A 68 -2.91 -3.62 -18.30
CA GLY A 68 -3.32 -4.98 -18.00
C GLY A 68 -2.63 -5.51 -16.74
N GLU A 69 -2.23 -4.64 -15.80
CA GLU A 69 -1.42 -5.01 -14.63
C GLU A 69 -2.18 -5.89 -13.62
N HIS A 70 -3.52 -5.98 -13.71
CA HIS A 70 -4.25 -7.07 -13.05
C HIS A 70 -3.78 -8.47 -13.51
N ILE A 71 -3.17 -8.59 -14.70
CA ILE A 71 -2.52 -9.80 -15.22
C ILE A 71 -1.09 -9.95 -14.63
N GLY A 72 -0.46 -8.87 -14.16
CA GLY A 72 0.92 -8.86 -13.63
C GLY A 72 1.07 -9.49 -12.24
N VAL A 73 0.10 -9.32 -11.34
CA VAL A 73 0.08 -10.04 -10.05
C VAL A 73 -0.20 -11.53 -10.28
N ASP A 74 -1.07 -11.87 -11.24
CA ASP A 74 -1.29 -13.24 -11.70
C ASP A 74 -0.03 -13.88 -12.31
N LEU A 75 0.75 -13.14 -13.11
CA LEU A 75 2.02 -13.63 -13.67
C LEU A 75 3.15 -13.71 -12.65
N LEU A 76 3.23 -12.78 -11.69
CA LEU A 76 4.27 -12.76 -10.66
C LEU A 76 4.02 -13.86 -9.62
N VAL A 77 2.78 -14.08 -9.21
CA VAL A 77 2.37 -15.24 -8.38
C VAL A 77 2.49 -16.54 -9.18
N GLY A 78 2.25 -16.52 -10.50
CA GLY A 78 2.45 -17.65 -11.40
C GLY A 78 3.92 -18.00 -11.69
N ARG A 79 4.86 -17.06 -11.54
CA ARG A 79 6.30 -17.27 -11.78
C ARG A 79 7.18 -17.36 -10.53
N LEU A 80 6.69 -16.92 -9.38
CA LEU A 80 7.34 -17.22 -8.11
C LEU A 80 7.09 -18.70 -7.79
N GLY A 81 8.06 -19.56 -8.13
CA GLY A 81 8.04 -20.96 -7.75
C GLY A 81 7.70 -21.15 -6.25
N PRO A 82 7.19 -22.32 -5.84
CA PRO A 82 6.59 -22.56 -4.53
C PRO A 82 7.46 -22.13 -3.33
N ALA A 83 8.78 -22.05 -3.49
CA ALA A 83 9.71 -21.59 -2.47
C ALA A 83 9.62 -20.08 -2.14
N GLY A 84 9.44 -19.21 -3.13
CA GLY A 84 9.38 -17.75 -2.91
C GLY A 84 8.10 -17.31 -2.21
N ARG A 85 6.97 -17.96 -2.57
CA ARG A 85 5.67 -17.74 -1.92
C ARG A 85 5.67 -18.21 -0.47
N ARG A 86 6.36 -19.32 -0.16
CA ARG A 86 6.52 -19.83 1.20
C ARG A 86 7.37 -18.92 2.08
N TRP A 87 8.43 -18.34 1.54
CA TRP A 87 9.28 -17.42 2.29
C TRP A 87 8.56 -16.09 2.57
N ALA A 88 7.85 -15.54 1.58
CA ALA A 88 7.02 -14.37 1.77
C ALA A 88 5.86 -14.61 2.76
N GLN A 89 5.23 -15.79 2.72
CA GLN A 89 4.20 -16.19 3.69
C GLN A 89 4.77 -16.40 5.09
N GLY A 90 5.97 -16.97 5.22
CA GLY A 90 6.67 -17.12 6.49
C GLY A 90 6.99 -15.77 7.12
N TRP A 91 7.53 -14.83 6.34
CA TRP A 91 7.81 -13.47 6.80
C TRP A 91 6.54 -12.70 7.18
N ALA A 92 5.49 -12.81 6.38
CA ALA A 92 4.21 -12.19 6.70
C ALA A 92 3.59 -12.78 7.98
N ALA A 93 3.69 -14.10 8.19
CA ALA A 93 3.19 -14.76 9.40
C ALA A 93 3.99 -14.39 10.65
N VAL A 94 5.32 -14.26 10.53
CA VAL A 94 6.19 -13.80 11.62
C VAL A 94 5.90 -12.34 11.97
N ALA A 95 5.80 -11.47 10.97
CA ALA A 95 5.48 -10.06 11.18
C ALA A 95 4.10 -9.88 11.84
N THR A 96 3.08 -10.62 11.36
CA THR A 96 1.73 -10.57 11.92
C THR A 96 1.69 -11.16 13.34
N GLY A 97 2.36 -12.28 13.58
CA GLY A 97 2.46 -12.90 14.91
C GLY A 97 3.18 -12.00 15.92
N ALA A 98 4.26 -11.34 15.50
CA ALA A 98 4.97 -10.37 16.34
C ALA A 98 4.07 -9.18 16.71
N VAL A 99 3.31 -8.65 15.75
CA VAL A 99 2.33 -7.57 15.98
C VAL A 99 1.20 -8.03 16.91
N ALA A 100 0.69 -9.26 16.73
CA ALA A 100 -0.37 -9.82 17.57
C ALA A 100 0.10 -10.04 19.02
N VAL A 101 1.30 -10.58 19.22
CA VAL A 101 1.91 -10.74 20.56
C VAL A 101 2.11 -9.39 21.21
N MET A 102 2.59 -8.40 20.45
CA MET A 102 2.79 -7.06 21.00
C MET A 102 1.47 -6.42 21.46
N LEU A 103 0.39 -6.57 20.69
CA LEU A 103 -0.93 -6.05 21.05
C LEU A 103 -1.58 -6.77 22.24
N ILE A 104 -1.31 -8.05 22.45
CA ILE A 104 -1.78 -8.79 23.64
C ILE A 104 -1.00 -8.38 24.89
N VAL A 105 0.27 -7.99 24.73
CA VAL A 105 1.10 -7.53 25.86
C VAL A 105 0.85 -6.05 26.20
N ASN A 106 0.41 -5.23 25.24
CA ASN A 106 0.15 -3.79 25.41
C ASN A 106 -1.32 -3.37 25.37
N GLY A 107 -2.26 -4.30 25.18
CA GLY A 107 -3.70 -4.07 25.32
C GLY A 107 -4.16 -4.39 26.74
#